data_AF-A8RN15-F1
#
_entry.id   AF-A8RN15-F1
#
_cell.length_a   1.000
_cell.length_b   1.000
_cell.length_c   1.000
_cell.angle_alpha   90.00
_cell.angle_beta   90.00
_cell.angle_gamma   90.00
#
_symmetry.space_group_name_H-M   'P 1'
#
loop_
_entity.id
_entity.type
_entity.pdbx_description
1 polymer ?
#
loop_
_entity_poly.entity_id
_entity_poly.type
_entity_poly.pdbx_seq_one_letter_code
_entity_poly.pdbx_strand_id
1 'polypeptide(L)' 'MEEGRKADVILLNIDQPHLSPTQNLINTIVEAANGHDVTDSIMNGKIVM' A
#
# COMPACT_ATOMS: atom_id res chain seq x y z
N MET A 1 -6.33 -4.28 10.48
CA MET A 1 -6.35 -5.72 10.14
C MET A 1 -7.09 -6.44 11.25
N GLU A 2 -8.00 -7.34 10.91
CA GLU A 2 -8.82 -8.07 11.90
C GLU A 2 -8.61 -9.58 11.70
N GLU A 3 -8.53 -10.32 12.80
CA GLU A 3 -8.36 -11.77 12.78
C GLU A 3 -9.59 -12.46 12.17
N GLY A 4 -9.36 -13.47 11.31
CA GLY A 4 -10.43 -14.24 10.66
C GLY A 4 -10.95 -13.68 9.34
N ARG A 5 -10.50 -12.49 8.89
CA ARG A 5 -10.80 -11.97 7.56
C ARG A 5 -9.85 -12.55 6.51
N LYS A 6 -10.29 -12.62 5.24
CA LYS A 6 -9.42 -12.97 4.11
C LYS A 6 -8.22 -12.02 4.09
N ALA A 7 -7.02 -12.57 3.97
CA ALA A 7 -5.78 -11.81 3.92
C ALA A 7 -5.60 -11.20 2.53
N ASP A 8 -6.37 -10.14 2.28
CA ASP A 8 -6.34 -9.32 1.06
C ASP A 8 -5.67 -7.97 1.42
N VAL A 9 -4.36 -7.89 1.21
CA VAL A 9 -3.53 -6.73 1.61
C VAL A 9 -2.48 -6.44 0.56
N ILE A 10 -2.08 -5.18 0.45
CA ILE A 10 -1.01 -4.72 -0.43
C ILE A 10 0.08 -4.04 0.38
N LEU A 11 1.33 -4.13 -0.09
CA LEU A 11 2.45 -3.37 0.43
C LEU A 11 2.71 -2.19 -0.51
N LEU A 12 2.89 -1.01 0.09
CA LEU A 12 3.17 0.24 -0.63
C LEU A 12 4.56 0.74 -0.24
N ASN A 13 5.39 1.07 -1.23
CA ASN A 13 6.64 1.76 -1.00
C ASN A 13 6.38 3.26 -0.81
N ILE A 14 6.45 3.70 0.44
CA ILE A 14 6.23 5.11 0.82
C ILE A 14 7.49 5.97 0.69
N ASP A 15 8.67 5.35 0.49
CA ASP A 15 9.94 6.05 0.30
C ASP A 15 10.12 6.41 -1.17
N GLN A 16 9.20 7.22 -1.68
CA GLN A 16 9.21 7.72 -3.05
C GLN A 16 9.22 9.25 -3.06
N PRO A 17 9.94 9.89 -4.00
CA PRO A 17 10.02 11.35 -4.07
C PRO A 17 8.67 12.06 -4.20
N HIS A 18 7.67 11.44 -4.83
CA HIS A 18 6.33 12.02 -4.97
C HIS A 18 5.43 11.81 -3.73
N LEU A 19 5.86 10.97 -2.78
CA LEU A 19 5.16 10.73 -1.52
C LEU A 19 5.83 11.47 -0.34
N SER A 20 6.95 12.16 -0.59
CA SER A 20 7.75 12.85 0.43
C SER A 20 8.06 14.31 0.05
N PRO A 21 8.06 15.24 1.01
CA PRO A 21 7.70 15.07 2.42
C PRO A 21 6.17 14.98 2.61
N THR A 22 5.72 14.16 3.56
CA THR A 22 4.30 14.07 3.94
C THR A 22 4.08 14.48 5.40
N GLN A 23 3.01 15.23 5.65
CA GLN A 23 2.51 15.52 7.00
C GLN A 23 1.43 14.53 7.43
N ASN A 24 0.74 13.91 6.46
CA ASN A 24 -0.28 12.92 6.67
C ASN A 24 -0.22 11.88 5.55
N LEU A 25 0.31 10.71 5.89
CA LEU A 25 0.54 9.63 4.95
C LEU A 25 -0.75 9.17 4.24
N ILE A 26 -1.90 9.15 4.93
CA ILE A 26 -3.16 8.72 4.34
C ILE A 26 -3.59 9.67 3.23
N ASN A 27 -3.58 10.98 3.50
CA ASN A 27 -3.93 11.97 2.48
C ASN A 27 -2.97 11.90 1.29
N THR A 28 -1.67 11.80 1.56
CA THR A 28 -0.66 11.67 0.50
C THR A 28 -0.87 10.43 -0.35
N ILE A 29 -1.22 9.28 0.25
CA ILE A 29 -1.51 8.07 -0.52
C ILE A 29 -2.77 8.27 -1.39
N VAL A 30 -3.81 8.89 -0.84
CA VAL A 30 -5.08 9.12 -1.58
C VAL A 30 -4.88 10.08 -2.76
N GLU A 31 -4.03 11.10 -2.62
CA GLU A 31 -3.86 12.14 -3.63
C GLU A 31 -2.71 11.86 -4.62
N ALA A 32 -1.64 11.18 -4.18
CA ALA A 32 -0.39 11.10 -4.94
C ALA A 32 0.12 9.67 -5.20
N ALA A 33 -0.35 8.64 -4.49
CA ALA A 33 0.12 7.28 -4.74
C ALA A 33 -0.44 6.72 -6.04
N ASN A 34 0.38 5.94 -6.74
CA ASN A 34 0.08 5.30 -8.00
C ASN A 34 0.27 3.78 -7.90
N GLY A 35 -0.24 3.04 -8.89
CA GLY A 35 -0.08 1.59 -8.94
C GLY A 35 1.37 1.10 -8.98
N HIS A 36 2.32 1.94 -9.41
CA HIS A 36 3.76 1.63 -9.37
C HIS A 36 4.33 1.58 -7.95
N ASP A 37 3.68 2.24 -7.00
CA ASP A 37 4.14 2.27 -5.61
C ASP A 37 3.78 0.97 -4.86
N VAL A 38 2.96 0.10 -5.45
CA VAL A 38 2.62 -1.22 -4.90
C VAL A 38 3.78 -2.18 -5.16
N THR A 39 4.37 -2.71 -4.10
CA THR A 39 5.48 -3.67 -4.20
C THR A 39 4.99 -5.10 -4.27
N ASP A 40 4.03 -5.45 -3.40
CA ASP A 40 3.55 -6.81 -3.23
C ASP A 40 2.03 -6.79 -3.03
N SER A 41 1.37 -7.81 -3.55
CA SER A 41 -0.07 -8.01 -3.37
C SER A 41 -0.32 -9.41 -2.85
N ILE A 42 -0.97 -9.48 -1.69
CA ILE A 42 -1.37 -10.72 -1.04
C ILE A 42 -2.88 -10.83 -1.17
N MET A 43 -3.34 -11.88 -1.85
CA MET A 43 -4.76 -12.20 -1.99
C MET A 43 -5.03 -13.59 -1.44
N ASN A 44 -5.98 -13.70 -0.52
CA ASN A 44 -6.32 -14.95 0.17
C ASN A 44 -5.08 -15.69 0.74
N GLY A 45 -4.12 -14.93 1.28
CA GLY A 45 -2.88 -15.48 1.85
C GLY A 45 -1.85 -15.98 0.82
N LYS A 46 -2.05 -15.73 -0.48
CA LYS A 46 -1.06 -16.00 -1.53
C LYS A 46 -0.49 -14.70 -2.06
N ILE A 47 0.83 -14.65 -2.23
CA ILE A 47 1.51 -13.56 -2.94
C ILE A 47 1.21 -13.73 -4.43
N VAL A 48 0.69 -12.68 -5.06
CA VAL A 48 0.26 -12.68 -6.47
C VAL A 48 1.14 -11.77 -7.33
N MET A 49 1.84 -10.83 -6.71
CA MET A 49 2.77 -9.89 -7.35
C MET A 49 4.15 -10.02 -6.72
#